data_AF-A0A966I0F0-F1
#
_entry.id   AF-A0A966I0F0-F1
#
_cell.length_a   1.000
_cell.length_b   1.000
_cell.length_c   1.000
_cell.angle_alpha   90.00
_cell.angle_beta   90.00
_cell.angle_gamma   90.00
#
_symmetry.space_group_name_H-M   'P 1'
#
loop_
_entity.id
_entity.type
_entity.pdbx_description
1 polymer ?
#
loop_
_entity_poly.entity_id
_entity_poly.type
_entity_poly.pdbx_seq_one_letter_code
_entity_poly.pdbx_strand_id
1 'polypeptide(L)'
;MEQEQERGITITSAATTCEWKNHTINIIDTPGHVDFTVEVERSLRVLDGAVTVFDGVAGVEPQSETVWRQADKYSVPRICFVNKLDRTGANFDRCVEMIGSRLGATALVLQVPIGAEADFIGVVDLISMKALTWRGETQKGEDYVVEEIPADLKAKCDAARHALVETLAENDDAIMEKYLGGEELSEEEIIAAIRRATLSYKLTPVLTGSAFKNKGVQPMLDAVTRYLPSPLDIDAIKGTKMGDKSVEIARKPDAAEPFSALAFKIMSDPHLGKLTFVRIYSGVLEAGTGILNSTKDRKERIGKIYRMHA
;
A
#
# COMPACT_ATOMS: atom_id res chain seq x y z
N MET A 1 -1.24 -10.10 -20.33
CA MET A 1 -0.82 -11.04 -21.40
C MET A 1 -1.99 -11.90 -21.84
N GLU A 2 -1.95 -12.50 -23.04
CA GLU A 2 -3.04 -13.35 -23.58
C GLU A 2 -3.44 -14.47 -22.58
N GLN A 3 -2.46 -15.16 -21.98
CA GLN A 3 -2.70 -16.17 -20.93
C GLN A 3 -3.35 -15.63 -19.65
N GLU A 4 -3.08 -14.37 -19.26
CA GLU A 4 -3.71 -13.74 -18.09
C GLU A 4 -5.16 -13.37 -18.40
N GLN A 5 -5.44 -12.91 -19.63
CA GLN A 5 -6.79 -12.61 -20.10
C GLN A 5 -7.62 -13.89 -20.26
N GLU A 6 -7.04 -14.97 -20.78
CA GLU A 6 -7.69 -16.29 -20.91
C GLU A 6 -8.03 -16.90 -19.55
N ARG A 7 -7.14 -16.76 -18.56
CA ARG A 7 -7.31 -17.38 -17.23
C ARG A 7 -7.97 -16.48 -16.20
N GLY A 8 -8.11 -15.19 -16.49
CA GLY A 8 -8.66 -14.19 -15.56
C GLY A 8 -7.85 -14.02 -14.27
N ILE A 9 -6.54 -14.32 -14.30
CA ILE A 9 -5.64 -14.21 -13.15
C ILE A 9 -4.37 -13.45 -13.53
N THR A 10 -3.83 -12.69 -12.58
CA THR A 10 -2.50 -12.06 -12.71
C THR A 10 -1.43 -13.13 -12.55
N ILE A 11 -0.56 -13.29 -13.55
CA ILE A 11 0.52 -14.29 -13.56
C ILE A 11 1.86 -13.60 -13.29
N THR A 12 2.08 -12.42 -13.86
CA THR A 12 3.30 -11.64 -13.65
C THR A 12 3.02 -10.28 -13.06
N SER A 13 3.95 -9.78 -12.27
CA SER A 13 3.82 -8.46 -11.65
C SER A 13 3.80 -7.35 -12.69
N ALA A 14 2.82 -6.43 -12.69
CA ALA A 14 2.80 -5.31 -13.64
C ALA A 14 3.30 -4.04 -12.96
N ALA A 15 4.17 -3.26 -13.61
CA ALA A 15 4.65 -1.99 -13.07
C ALA A 15 4.11 -0.81 -13.88
N THR A 16 3.51 0.16 -13.21
CA THR A 16 3.02 1.40 -13.82
C THR A 16 3.32 2.60 -12.91
N THR A 17 3.29 3.80 -13.47
CA THR A 17 3.46 5.05 -12.74
C THR A 17 2.19 5.89 -12.87
N CYS A 18 1.76 6.54 -11.81
CA CYS A 18 0.71 7.56 -11.86
C CYS A 18 1.05 8.75 -10.96
N GLU A 19 0.34 9.86 -11.18
CA GLU A 19 0.42 11.07 -10.35
C GLU A 19 -0.86 11.21 -9.53
N TRP A 20 -0.72 11.43 -8.23
CA TRP A 20 -1.83 11.69 -7.32
C TRP A 20 -1.48 12.85 -6.38
N LYS A 21 -2.22 13.96 -6.45
CA LYS A 21 -2.01 15.15 -5.60
C LYS A 21 -0.53 15.57 -5.49
N ASN A 22 0.14 15.74 -6.64
CA ASN A 22 1.57 16.08 -6.75
C ASN A 22 2.55 15.04 -6.18
N HIS A 23 2.11 13.79 -5.99
CA HIS A 23 2.97 12.66 -5.64
C HIS A 23 3.04 11.68 -6.81
N THR A 24 4.25 11.30 -7.19
CA THR A 24 4.49 10.20 -8.13
C THR A 24 4.38 8.87 -7.40
N ILE A 25 3.44 8.02 -7.81
CA ILE A 25 3.25 6.68 -7.26
C ILE A 25 3.70 5.66 -8.30
N ASN A 26 4.66 4.81 -7.93
CA ASN A 26 5.07 3.65 -8.71
C ASN A 26 4.35 2.41 -8.17
N ILE A 27 3.45 1.85 -8.96
CA ILE A 27 2.62 0.70 -8.56
C ILE A 27 3.23 -0.56 -9.15
N ILE A 28 3.42 -1.58 -8.32
CA ILE A 28 3.67 -2.94 -8.75
C ILE A 28 2.44 -3.77 -8.37
N ASP A 29 1.63 -4.14 -9.36
CA ASP A 29 0.55 -5.11 -9.17
C ASP A 29 1.15 -6.50 -9.04
N THR A 30 0.83 -7.23 -7.97
CA THR A 30 1.42 -8.53 -7.67
C THR A 30 0.39 -9.65 -7.80
N PRO A 31 0.75 -10.85 -8.29
CA PRO A 31 -0.14 -11.99 -8.28
C PRO A 31 -0.67 -12.33 -6.88
N GLY A 32 -1.98 -12.58 -6.75
CA GLY A 32 -2.59 -13.06 -5.49
C GLY A 32 -2.53 -14.58 -5.30
N HIS A 33 -2.13 -15.34 -6.33
CA HIS A 33 -2.13 -16.81 -6.31
C HIS A 33 -0.83 -17.38 -5.75
N VAL A 34 -0.92 -18.46 -4.96
CA VAL A 34 0.21 -19.09 -4.25
C VAL A 34 1.33 -19.58 -5.19
N ASP A 35 0.96 -20.03 -6.38
CA ASP A 35 1.90 -20.52 -7.39
C ASP A 35 2.88 -19.44 -7.88
N PHE A 36 2.57 -18.16 -7.63
CA PHE A 36 3.40 -17.02 -8.02
C PHE A 36 3.98 -16.26 -6.82
N THR A 37 4.08 -16.91 -5.66
CA THR A 37 4.68 -16.36 -4.44
C THR A 37 6.10 -15.83 -4.61
N VAL A 38 6.88 -16.36 -5.56
CA VAL A 38 8.22 -15.84 -5.90
C VAL A 38 8.15 -14.43 -6.49
N GLU A 39 7.14 -14.11 -7.30
CA GLU A 39 6.93 -12.76 -7.84
C GLU A 39 6.53 -11.78 -6.74
N VAL A 40 5.68 -12.23 -5.80
CA VAL A 40 5.31 -11.44 -4.61
C VAL A 40 6.54 -11.17 -3.75
N GLU A 41 7.34 -12.18 -3.45
CA GLU A 41 8.55 -12.02 -2.63
C GLU A 41 9.56 -11.06 -3.28
N ARG A 42 9.73 -11.11 -4.60
CA ARG A 42 10.59 -10.15 -5.32
C ARG A 42 10.05 -8.73 -5.28
N SER A 43 8.74 -8.57 -5.39
CA SER A 43 8.08 -7.26 -5.37
C SER A 43 8.19 -6.62 -3.99
N LEU A 44 7.89 -7.38 -2.92
CA LEU A 44 8.01 -6.90 -1.54
C LEU A 44 9.44 -6.47 -1.16
N ARG A 45 10.46 -7.00 -1.83
CA ARG A 45 11.87 -6.60 -1.62
C ARG A 45 12.25 -5.26 -2.25
N VAL A 46 11.44 -4.71 -3.15
CA VAL A 46 11.74 -3.44 -3.86
C VAL A 46 10.72 -2.34 -3.60
N LEU A 47 9.60 -2.69 -2.95
CA LEU A 47 8.54 -1.77 -2.59
C LEU A 47 8.84 -1.10 -1.25
N ASP A 48 8.48 0.17 -1.16
CA ASP A 48 8.60 0.93 0.08
C ASP A 48 7.41 0.65 1.01
N GLY A 49 6.21 0.52 0.45
CA GLY A 49 4.98 0.22 1.18
C GLY A 49 4.02 -0.62 0.34
N ALA A 50 2.96 -1.13 0.98
CA ALA A 50 1.99 -2.00 0.33
C ALA A 50 0.52 -1.63 0.63
N VAL A 51 -0.36 -1.91 -0.33
CA VAL A 51 -1.82 -1.91 -0.12
C VAL A 51 -2.29 -3.35 -0.15
N THR A 52 -2.65 -3.90 1.02
CA THR A 52 -3.18 -5.25 1.14
C THR A 52 -4.68 -5.22 0.90
N VAL A 53 -5.13 -5.86 -0.19
CA VAL A 53 -6.55 -5.88 -0.58
C VAL A 53 -7.22 -7.14 -0.07
N PHE A 54 -8.35 -6.99 0.61
CA PHE A 54 -9.18 -8.09 1.09
C PHE A 54 -10.52 -8.11 0.36
N ASP A 55 -11.08 -9.31 0.17
CA ASP A 55 -12.43 -9.49 -0.33
C ASP A 55 -13.41 -9.31 0.84
N GLY A 56 -14.38 -8.39 0.73
CA GLY A 56 -15.38 -8.15 1.77
C GLY A 56 -16.25 -9.36 2.12
N VAL A 57 -16.35 -10.34 1.21
CA VAL A 57 -17.12 -11.58 1.38
C VAL A 57 -16.26 -12.71 1.95
N ALA A 58 -15.01 -12.85 1.54
CA ALA A 58 -14.14 -13.94 2.03
C ALA A 58 -13.33 -13.54 3.29
N GLY A 59 -13.01 -12.25 3.42
CA GLY A 59 -12.13 -11.72 4.46
C GLY A 59 -10.68 -12.15 4.25
N VAL A 60 -10.04 -12.59 5.33
CA VAL A 60 -8.66 -13.09 5.31
C VAL A 60 -8.63 -14.56 4.89
N GLU A 61 -7.99 -14.82 3.75
CA GLU A 61 -7.80 -16.17 3.19
C GLU A 61 -6.39 -16.72 3.51
N PRO A 62 -6.17 -18.05 3.43
CA PRO A 62 -4.84 -18.65 3.67
C PRO A 62 -3.71 -18.04 2.81
N GLN A 63 -4.04 -17.59 1.61
CA GLN A 63 -3.13 -16.91 0.71
C GLN A 63 -2.78 -15.51 1.22
N SER A 64 -3.75 -14.77 1.76
CA SER A 64 -3.55 -13.47 2.39
C SER A 64 -2.58 -13.59 3.57
N GLU A 65 -2.70 -14.63 4.41
CA GLU A 65 -1.75 -14.88 5.51
C GLU A 65 -0.32 -15.12 5.02
N THR A 66 -0.18 -15.83 3.90
CA THR A 66 1.14 -16.14 3.33
C THR A 66 1.82 -14.87 2.84
N VAL A 67 1.10 -14.03 2.09
CA VAL A 67 1.61 -12.73 1.63
C VAL A 67 1.88 -11.79 2.80
N TRP A 68 1.03 -11.82 3.83
CA TRP A 68 1.22 -11.04 5.05
C TRP A 68 2.54 -11.37 5.76
N ARG A 69 2.83 -12.66 5.98
CA ARG A 69 4.10 -13.12 6.57
C ARG A 69 5.31 -12.74 5.71
N GLN A 70 5.17 -12.75 4.38
CA GLN A 70 6.24 -12.28 3.49
C GLN A 70 6.50 -10.79 3.67
N ALA A 71 5.46 -9.97 3.78
CA ALA A 71 5.59 -8.54 4.01
C ALA A 71 6.17 -8.24 5.41
N ASP A 72 5.86 -9.06 6.43
CA ASP A 72 6.46 -8.95 7.77
C ASP A 72 7.96 -9.24 7.74
N LYS A 73 8.36 -10.30 7.03
CA LYS A 73 9.78 -10.68 6.86
C LYS A 73 10.62 -9.53 6.29
N TYR A 74 10.06 -8.73 5.40
CA TYR A 74 10.76 -7.59 4.80
C TYR A 74 10.52 -6.27 5.51
N SER A 75 9.67 -6.26 6.55
CA SER A 75 9.22 -5.02 7.18
C SER A 75 8.76 -4.05 6.10
N VAL A 76 7.63 -4.36 5.47
CA VAL A 76 6.98 -3.44 4.51
C VAL A 76 5.75 -2.81 5.19
N PRO A 77 5.74 -1.50 5.46
CA PRO A 77 4.58 -0.81 6.02
C PRO A 77 3.42 -0.94 5.06
N ARG A 78 2.21 -1.11 5.60
CA ARG A 78 1.06 -1.40 4.76
C ARG A 78 -0.20 -0.74 5.27
N ILE A 79 -1.15 -0.59 4.36
CA ILE A 79 -2.54 -0.27 4.64
C ILE A 79 -3.42 -1.38 4.10
N CYS A 80 -4.57 -1.61 4.71
CA CYS A 80 -5.56 -2.58 4.28
C CYS A 80 -6.69 -1.88 3.52
N PHE A 81 -7.16 -2.50 2.44
CA PHE A 81 -8.34 -2.08 1.71
C PHE A 81 -9.33 -3.24 1.60
N VAL A 82 -10.43 -3.17 2.36
CA VAL A 82 -11.53 -4.12 2.26
C VAL A 82 -12.39 -3.74 1.06
N ASN A 83 -12.25 -4.50 -0.03
CA ASN A 83 -12.88 -4.26 -1.32
C ASN A 83 -14.15 -5.11 -1.50
N LYS A 84 -14.88 -4.88 -2.59
CA LYS A 84 -16.07 -5.64 -2.99
C LYS A 84 -17.21 -5.58 -1.97
N LEU A 85 -17.34 -4.47 -1.25
CA LEU A 85 -18.46 -4.26 -0.34
C LEU A 85 -19.83 -4.19 -1.05
N ASP A 86 -19.84 -4.11 -2.38
CA ASP A 86 -21.03 -4.18 -3.21
C ASP A 86 -21.60 -5.60 -3.41
N ARG A 87 -20.90 -6.63 -2.95
CA ARG A 87 -21.31 -8.03 -3.15
C ARG A 87 -22.17 -8.57 -2.02
N THR A 88 -23.06 -9.48 -2.36
CA THR A 88 -23.87 -10.21 -1.36
C THR A 88 -23.01 -10.99 -0.38
N GLY A 89 -23.30 -10.85 0.91
CA GLY A 89 -22.52 -11.44 2.00
C GLY A 89 -21.25 -10.67 2.36
N ALA A 90 -21.03 -9.49 1.77
CA ALA A 90 -19.93 -8.63 2.17
C ALA A 90 -20.15 -8.12 3.60
N ASN A 91 -19.13 -8.26 4.44
CA ASN A 91 -19.19 -7.85 5.84
C ASN A 91 -17.85 -7.23 6.25
N PHE A 92 -17.85 -5.90 6.35
CA PHE A 92 -16.67 -5.12 6.71
C PHE A 92 -16.17 -5.44 8.12
N ASP A 93 -17.06 -5.43 9.12
CA ASP A 93 -16.68 -5.62 10.53
C ASP A 93 -16.03 -7.00 10.75
N ARG A 94 -16.56 -8.05 10.10
CA ARG A 94 -15.95 -9.39 10.11
C ARG A 94 -14.58 -9.41 9.43
N CYS A 95 -14.39 -8.69 8.33
CA CYS A 95 -13.07 -8.61 7.70
C CYS A 95 -12.03 -7.95 8.63
N VAL A 96 -12.41 -6.88 9.32
CA VAL A 96 -11.57 -6.21 10.32
C VAL A 96 -11.22 -7.17 11.47
N GLU A 97 -12.20 -7.90 12.00
CA GLU A 97 -11.98 -8.91 13.03
C GLU A 97 -11.00 -10.00 12.57
N MET A 98 -11.14 -10.47 11.32
CA MET A 98 -10.25 -11.48 10.75
C MET A 98 -8.81 -10.94 10.56
N ILE A 99 -8.64 -9.66 10.23
CA ILE A 99 -7.31 -9.04 10.15
C ILE A 99 -6.62 -9.12 11.52
N GLY A 100 -7.33 -8.79 12.60
CA GLY A 100 -6.79 -8.92 13.96
C GLY A 100 -6.53 -10.37 14.36
N SER A 101 -7.55 -11.22 14.27
CA SER A 101 -7.51 -12.58 14.81
C SER A 101 -6.65 -13.56 14.01
N ARG A 102 -6.56 -13.43 12.68
CA ARG A 102 -5.79 -14.36 11.83
C ARG A 102 -4.40 -13.86 11.48
N LEU A 103 -4.23 -12.55 11.29
CA LEU A 103 -2.94 -11.96 10.93
C LEU A 103 -2.15 -11.48 12.15
N GLY A 104 -2.80 -11.37 13.32
CA GLY A 104 -2.19 -10.82 14.53
C GLY A 104 -1.90 -9.31 14.40
N ALA A 105 -2.61 -8.63 13.51
CA ALA A 105 -2.37 -7.22 13.21
C ALA A 105 -3.25 -6.29 14.04
N THR A 106 -2.69 -5.19 14.54
CA THR A 106 -3.48 -4.12 15.15
C THR A 106 -4.18 -3.31 14.05
N ALA A 107 -5.42 -3.69 13.73
CA ALA A 107 -6.23 -3.03 12.70
C ALA A 107 -6.75 -1.67 13.21
N LEU A 108 -6.36 -0.58 12.55
CA LEU A 108 -6.87 0.76 12.84
C LEU A 108 -7.92 1.14 11.79
N VAL A 109 -9.20 0.99 12.13
CA VAL A 109 -10.31 1.34 11.22
C VAL A 109 -10.36 2.85 11.01
N LEU A 110 -10.19 3.30 9.76
CA LEU A 110 -10.29 4.72 9.40
C LEU A 110 -11.66 5.09 8.82
N GLN A 111 -12.42 4.10 8.37
CA GLN A 111 -13.66 4.30 7.63
C GLN A 111 -14.76 3.34 8.06
N VAL A 112 -16.00 3.83 8.07
CA VAL A 112 -17.21 3.00 8.26
C VAL A 112 -18.02 3.00 6.97
N PRO A 113 -18.39 1.84 6.40
CA PRO A 113 -19.18 1.80 5.17
C PRO A 113 -20.60 2.34 5.39
N ILE A 114 -21.12 3.03 4.37
CA ILE A 114 -22.51 3.52 4.31
C ILE A 114 -23.29 2.62 3.37
N GLY A 115 -24.22 1.86 3.96
CA GLY A 115 -24.92 0.77 3.29
C GLY A 115 -24.05 -0.49 3.15
N ALA A 116 -24.64 -1.52 2.56
CA ALA A 116 -23.98 -2.80 2.30
C ALA A 116 -24.49 -3.38 0.99
N GLU A 117 -23.68 -4.22 0.35
CA GLU A 117 -24.05 -4.92 -0.88
C GLU A 117 -24.51 -3.91 -1.96
N ALA A 118 -25.65 -4.17 -2.61
CA ALA A 118 -26.21 -3.28 -3.63
C ALA A 118 -26.48 -1.85 -3.14
N ASP A 119 -26.73 -1.67 -1.83
CA ASP A 119 -27.02 -0.39 -1.21
C ASP A 119 -25.75 0.34 -0.73
N PHE A 120 -24.56 -0.18 -1.04
CA PHE A 120 -23.31 0.49 -0.74
C PHE A 120 -23.17 1.80 -1.54
N ILE A 121 -23.23 2.92 -0.83
CA ILE A 121 -23.20 4.27 -1.43
C ILE A 121 -22.00 5.10 -1.02
N GLY A 122 -21.23 4.70 -0.02
CA GLY A 122 -20.10 5.49 0.42
C GLY A 122 -19.44 5.02 1.69
N VAL A 123 -18.63 5.89 2.28
CA VAL A 123 -17.90 5.64 3.52
C VAL A 123 -17.95 6.89 4.40
N VAL A 124 -17.98 6.72 5.71
CA VAL A 124 -17.71 7.79 6.67
C VAL A 124 -16.22 7.80 6.95
N ASP A 125 -15.57 8.94 6.75
CA ASP A 125 -14.19 9.16 7.20
C ASP A 125 -14.21 9.52 8.70
N LEU A 126 -13.60 8.66 9.52
CA LEU A 126 -13.57 8.83 10.97
C LEU A 126 -12.60 9.93 11.43
N ILE A 127 -11.72 10.42 10.57
CA ILE A 127 -10.77 11.50 10.88
C ILE A 127 -11.48 12.85 10.77
N SER A 128 -12.08 13.14 9.61
CA SER A 128 -12.84 14.38 9.38
C SER A 128 -14.28 14.34 9.89
N MET A 129 -14.78 13.15 10.26
CA MET A 129 -16.17 12.91 10.67
C MET A 129 -17.19 13.40 9.63
N LYS A 130 -16.92 13.09 8.36
CA LYS A 130 -17.77 13.39 7.21
C LYS A 130 -18.11 12.14 6.42
N ALA A 131 -19.29 12.14 5.82
CA ALA A 131 -19.69 11.10 4.87
C ALA A 131 -19.16 11.44 3.48
N LEU A 132 -18.48 10.49 2.84
CA LEU A 132 -18.01 10.56 1.46
C LEU A 132 -18.92 9.65 0.64
N THR A 133 -19.78 10.23 -0.19
CA THR A 133 -20.82 9.48 -0.91
C THR A 133 -20.67 9.55 -2.42
N TRP A 134 -21.03 8.44 -3.06
CA TRP A 134 -21.11 8.25 -4.50
C TRP A 134 -22.50 7.70 -4.80
N ARG A 135 -23.41 8.59 -5.19
CA ARG A 135 -24.82 8.26 -5.44
C ARG A 135 -25.03 7.92 -6.91
N GLY A 136 -25.84 6.90 -7.19
CA GLY A 136 -26.14 6.46 -8.55
C GLY A 136 -25.04 5.60 -9.20
N GLU A 137 -25.07 5.54 -10.53
CA GLU A 137 -24.02 4.92 -11.34
C GLU A 137 -22.84 5.89 -11.48
N THR A 138 -21.66 5.41 -11.09
CA THR A 138 -20.46 6.22 -10.97
C THR A 138 -19.43 5.85 -12.01
N GLN A 139 -18.88 6.87 -12.67
CA GLN A 139 -17.84 6.69 -13.66
C GLN A 139 -16.46 6.59 -13.01
N LYS A 140 -15.51 5.97 -13.72
CA LYS A 140 -14.12 5.91 -13.26
C LYS A 140 -13.56 7.32 -13.14
N GLY A 141 -13.11 7.69 -11.93
CA GLY A 141 -12.54 9.00 -11.65
C GLY A 141 -13.56 10.07 -11.25
N GLU A 142 -14.84 9.73 -11.16
CA GLU A 142 -15.86 10.64 -10.61
C GLU A 142 -15.61 10.87 -9.12
N ASP A 143 -15.71 12.13 -8.69
CA ASP A 143 -15.43 12.52 -7.31
C ASP A 143 -16.63 12.24 -6.38
N TYR A 144 -16.37 12.20 -5.08
CA TYR A 144 -17.42 12.03 -4.07
C TYR A 144 -18.03 13.37 -3.65
N VAL A 145 -19.24 13.30 -3.10
CA VAL A 145 -19.84 14.42 -2.37
C VAL A 145 -19.55 14.26 -0.89
N VAL A 146 -19.09 15.34 -0.26
CA VAL A 146 -18.89 15.42 1.19
C VAL A 146 -20.20 15.87 1.84
N GLU A 147 -20.75 15.02 2.70
CA GLU A 147 -22.03 15.22 3.37
C GLU A 147 -21.90 15.02 4.90
N GLU A 148 -22.96 15.35 5.63
CA GLU A 148 -23.06 14.99 7.05
C GLU A 148 -23.26 13.48 7.22
N ILE A 149 -22.81 12.96 8.38
CA ILE A 149 -22.98 11.54 8.70
C ILE A 149 -24.48 11.23 8.84
N PRO A 150 -24.99 10.18 8.17
CA PRO A 150 -26.37 9.73 8.35
C PRO A 150 -26.72 9.50 9.83
N ALA A 151 -27.89 9.94 10.26
CA ALA A 151 -28.28 9.94 11.67
C ALA A 151 -28.28 8.53 12.30
N ASP A 152 -28.62 7.51 11.51
CA ASP A 152 -28.59 6.09 11.88
C ASP A 152 -27.17 5.54 12.07
N LEU A 153 -26.16 6.13 11.41
CA LEU A 153 -24.76 5.74 11.54
C LEU A 153 -24.00 6.57 12.58
N LYS A 154 -24.54 7.70 13.03
CA LYS A 154 -23.83 8.64 13.90
C LYS A 154 -23.29 7.98 15.17
N ALA A 155 -24.12 7.22 15.89
CA ALA A 155 -23.70 6.52 17.10
C ALA A 155 -22.61 5.46 16.83
N LYS A 156 -22.71 4.71 15.72
CA LYS A 156 -21.68 3.75 15.31
C LYS A 156 -20.36 4.45 15.01
N CYS A 157 -20.41 5.58 14.29
CA CYS A 157 -19.22 6.34 13.92
C CYS A 157 -18.56 7.00 15.12
N ASP A 158 -19.34 7.50 16.09
CA ASP A 158 -18.79 8.09 17.31
C ASP A 158 -18.07 7.02 18.16
N ALA A 159 -18.65 5.82 18.30
CA ALA A 159 -17.99 4.69 18.95
C ALA A 159 -16.72 4.23 18.19
N ALA A 160 -16.79 4.15 16.86
CA ALA A 160 -15.64 3.78 16.04
C ALA A 160 -14.51 4.82 16.09
N ARG A 161 -14.85 6.12 16.14
CA ARG A 161 -13.87 7.21 16.33
C ARG A 161 -13.22 7.12 17.70
N HIS A 162 -13.97 6.83 18.76
CA HIS A 162 -13.39 6.61 20.09
C HIS A 162 -12.37 5.47 20.07
N ALA A 163 -12.74 4.32 19.50
CA ALA A 163 -11.84 3.17 19.38
C ALA A 163 -10.60 3.48 18.51
N LEU A 164 -10.77 4.26 17.43
CA LEU A 164 -9.65 4.74 16.60
C LEU A 164 -8.67 5.55 17.44
N VAL A 165 -9.16 6.55 18.18
CA VAL A 165 -8.30 7.42 19.00
C VAL A 165 -7.63 6.65 20.12
N GLU A 166 -8.34 5.74 20.79
CA GLU A 166 -7.81 4.88 21.84
C GLU A 166 -6.70 3.97 21.31
N THR A 167 -6.95 3.25 20.21
CA THR A 167 -5.93 2.40 19.57
C THR A 167 -4.74 3.22 19.10
N LEU A 168 -4.96 4.43 18.60
CA LEU A 168 -3.88 5.32 18.17
C LEU A 168 -3.04 5.80 19.36
N ALA A 169 -3.67 6.13 20.49
CA ALA A 169 -3.01 6.51 21.74
C ALA A 169 -2.13 5.37 22.28
N GLU A 170 -2.57 4.11 22.20
CA GLU A 170 -1.76 2.96 22.62
C GLU A 170 -0.48 2.75 21.79
N ASN A 171 -0.44 3.32 20.58
CA ASN A 171 0.61 3.06 19.60
C ASN A 171 1.46 4.31 19.27
N ASP A 172 1.06 5.50 19.72
CA ASP A 172 1.78 6.76 19.53
C ASP A 172 1.85 7.57 20.83
N ASP A 173 3.06 7.73 21.38
CA ASP A 173 3.28 8.35 22.70
C ASP A 173 2.77 9.80 22.77
N ALA A 174 2.85 10.56 21.66
CA ALA A 174 2.39 11.94 21.63
C ALA A 174 0.85 12.03 21.66
N ILE A 175 0.16 11.08 21.03
CA ILE A 175 -1.30 10.97 21.15
C ILE A 175 -1.69 10.44 22.54
N MET A 176 -0.91 9.52 23.12
CA MET A 176 -1.17 8.99 24.46
C MET A 176 -1.23 10.09 25.52
N GLU A 177 -0.25 10.99 25.51
CA GLU A 177 -0.16 12.10 26.47
C GLU A 177 -1.40 13.01 26.39
N LYS A 178 -1.78 13.42 25.17
CA LYS A 178 -2.96 14.25 24.93
C LYS A 178 -4.27 13.56 25.30
N TYR A 179 -4.39 12.28 24.97
CA TYR A 179 -5.58 11.49 25.26
C TYR A 179 -5.81 11.36 26.78
N LEU A 180 -4.75 11.09 27.55
CA LEU A 180 -4.81 11.05 29.02
C LEU A 180 -5.06 12.44 29.64
N GLY A 181 -4.60 13.51 28.98
CA GLY A 181 -4.87 14.89 29.34
C GLY A 181 -6.30 15.36 29.04
N GLY A 182 -7.08 14.59 28.28
CA GLY A 182 -8.42 14.99 27.83
C GLY A 182 -8.41 16.11 26.78
N GLU A 183 -7.31 16.28 26.06
CA GLU A 183 -7.17 17.29 25.01
C GLU A 183 -7.86 16.84 23.71
N GLU A 184 -8.48 17.78 22.99
CA GLU A 184 -9.01 17.52 21.65
C GLU A 184 -7.87 17.40 20.62
N LEU A 185 -7.90 16.33 19.84
CA LEU A 185 -6.93 16.08 18.76
C LEU A 185 -7.38 16.72 17.46
N SER A 186 -6.48 17.45 16.80
CA SER A 186 -6.75 17.96 15.45
C SER A 186 -6.62 16.86 14.39
N GLU A 187 -7.23 17.05 13.22
CA GLU A 187 -7.11 16.10 12.09
C GLU A 187 -5.65 15.90 11.67
N GLU A 188 -4.86 16.98 11.66
CA GLU A 188 -3.44 16.95 11.28
C GLU A 188 -2.62 16.09 12.25
N GLU A 189 -2.91 16.21 13.56
CA GLU A 189 -2.25 15.43 14.59
C GLU A 189 -2.58 13.94 14.48
N ILE A 190 -3.86 13.62 14.24
CA ILE A 190 -4.31 12.24 14.00
C ILE A 190 -3.59 11.66 12.78
N ILE A 191 -3.58 12.39 11.66
CA ILE A 191 -2.93 11.95 10.41
C ILE A 191 -1.43 11.70 10.64
N ALA A 192 -0.75 12.63 11.32
CA ALA A 192 0.68 12.51 11.61
C ALA A 192 0.99 11.31 12.52
N ALA A 193 0.16 11.06 13.53
CA ALA A 193 0.32 9.91 14.42
C ALA A 193 0.04 8.58 13.72
N ILE A 194 -1.01 8.50 12.89
CA ILE A 194 -1.28 7.31 12.09
C ILE A 194 -0.08 6.99 11.20
N ARG A 195 0.50 8.01 10.55
CA ARG A 195 1.71 7.84 9.74
C ARG A 195 2.86 7.26 10.57
N ARG A 196 3.20 7.89 11.72
CA ARG A 196 4.28 7.41 12.60
C ARG A 196 4.06 5.96 13.01
N ALA A 197 2.87 5.63 13.48
CA ALA A 197 2.53 4.30 13.96
C ALA A 197 2.53 3.24 12.84
N THR A 198 2.12 3.63 11.61
CA THR A 198 2.17 2.78 10.41
C THR A 198 3.62 2.49 10.01
N LEU A 199 4.48 3.52 9.96
CA LEU A 199 5.90 3.38 9.62
C LEU A 199 6.68 2.58 10.68
N SER A 200 6.24 2.61 11.94
CA SER A 200 6.82 1.81 13.02
C SER A 200 6.25 0.39 13.14
N TYR A 201 5.40 -0.06 12.21
CA TYR A 201 4.78 -1.40 12.22
C TYR A 201 3.91 -1.72 13.43
N LYS A 202 3.45 -0.69 14.16
CA LYS A 202 2.67 -0.89 15.39
C LYS A 202 1.19 -1.13 15.10
N LEU A 203 0.69 -0.54 14.02
CA LEU A 203 -0.69 -0.70 13.56
C LEU A 203 -0.78 -0.69 12.04
N THR A 204 -1.93 -1.11 11.52
CA THR A 204 -2.24 -1.11 10.09
C THR A 204 -3.56 -0.37 9.85
N PRO A 205 -3.54 0.78 9.14
CA PRO A 205 -4.76 1.49 8.75
C PRO A 205 -5.66 0.63 7.85
N VAL A 206 -6.96 0.61 8.14
CA VAL A 206 -7.96 -0.13 7.36
C VAL A 206 -8.95 0.85 6.73
N LEU A 207 -9.03 0.80 5.40
CA LEU A 207 -9.97 1.53 4.57
C LEU A 207 -10.89 0.57 3.83
N THR A 208 -11.95 1.09 3.21
CA THR A 208 -12.92 0.23 2.52
C THR A 208 -13.56 0.90 1.31
N GLY A 209 -14.12 0.07 0.42
CA GLY A 209 -14.83 0.54 -0.75
C GLY A 209 -15.27 -0.58 -1.68
N SER A 210 -15.69 -0.16 -2.87
CA SER A 210 -15.94 -1.03 -4.02
C SER A 210 -15.22 -0.47 -5.23
N ALA A 211 -14.08 -1.07 -5.58
CA ALA A 211 -13.35 -0.73 -6.78
C ALA A 211 -14.17 -1.05 -8.04
N PHE A 212 -15.03 -2.08 -8.02
CA PHE A 212 -15.91 -2.42 -9.13
C PHE A 212 -16.95 -1.33 -9.41
N LYS A 213 -17.49 -0.70 -8.36
CA LYS A 213 -18.41 0.43 -8.45
C LYS A 213 -17.70 1.78 -8.43
N ASN A 214 -16.38 1.86 -8.52
CA ASN A 214 -15.62 3.12 -8.45
C ASN A 214 -15.88 3.96 -7.17
N LYS A 215 -16.14 3.33 -6.02
CA LYS A 215 -16.42 4.01 -4.74
C LYS A 215 -15.33 3.69 -3.72
N GLY A 216 -14.74 4.70 -3.09
CA GLY A 216 -13.73 4.53 -2.03
C GLY A 216 -12.27 4.35 -2.51
N VAL A 217 -12.02 4.35 -3.82
CA VAL A 217 -10.64 4.23 -4.35
C VAL A 217 -9.83 5.53 -4.12
N GLN A 218 -10.46 6.68 -4.26
CA GLN A 218 -9.82 7.99 -4.11
C GLN A 218 -9.35 8.23 -2.66
N PRO A 219 -10.17 7.97 -1.62
CA PRO A 219 -9.67 8.02 -0.23
C PRO A 219 -8.57 7.01 0.06
N MET A 220 -8.55 5.85 -0.61
CA MET A 220 -7.45 4.89 -0.48
C MET A 220 -6.15 5.46 -1.08
N LEU A 221 -6.20 6.13 -2.23
CA LEU A 221 -5.04 6.83 -2.79
C LEU A 221 -4.57 7.99 -1.90
N ASP A 222 -5.50 8.71 -1.26
CA ASP A 222 -5.15 9.70 -0.25
C ASP A 222 -4.40 9.05 0.93
N ALA A 223 -4.88 7.91 1.43
CA ALA A 223 -4.22 7.16 2.49
C ALA A 223 -2.82 6.65 2.09
N VAL A 224 -2.61 6.24 0.83
CA VAL A 224 -1.28 5.90 0.30
C VAL A 224 -0.32 7.07 0.50
N THR A 225 -0.70 8.27 0.06
CA THR A 225 0.18 9.45 0.20
C THR A 225 0.37 9.91 1.65
N ARG A 226 -0.65 9.72 2.51
CA ARG A 226 -0.60 10.17 3.91
C ARG A 226 0.17 9.21 4.82
N TYR A 227 0.04 7.89 4.63
CA TYR A 227 0.48 6.90 5.63
C TYR A 227 1.56 5.95 5.16
N LEU A 228 1.72 5.72 3.85
CA LEU A 228 2.79 4.88 3.33
C LEU A 228 4.11 5.67 3.21
N PRO A 229 5.27 4.98 3.30
CA PRO A 229 6.58 5.63 3.28
C PRO A 229 6.90 6.27 1.93
N SER A 230 7.63 7.37 2.01
CA SER A 230 8.50 7.86 0.94
C SER A 230 9.78 7.03 0.90
N PRO A 231 10.48 6.92 -0.25
CA PRO A 231 11.83 6.35 -0.29
C PRO A 231 12.83 6.98 0.69
N LEU A 232 12.56 8.21 1.15
CA LEU A 232 13.37 8.90 2.15
C LEU A 232 13.08 8.46 3.60
N ASP A 233 11.94 7.82 3.83
CA ASP A 233 11.57 7.29 5.15
C ASP A 233 12.16 5.89 5.40
N ILE A 234 12.80 5.30 4.39
CA ILE A 234 13.40 3.96 4.47
C ILE A 234 14.90 4.06 4.76
N ASP A 235 15.36 3.19 5.66
CA ASP A 235 16.76 3.06 6.00
C ASP A 235 17.64 2.71 4.79
N ALA A 236 18.94 2.98 4.95
CA ALA A 236 19.93 2.65 3.94
C ALA A 236 19.89 1.15 3.57
N ILE A 237 19.93 0.85 2.27
CA ILE A 237 19.98 -0.54 1.81
C ILE A 237 21.35 -1.13 2.15
N LYS A 238 21.34 -2.33 2.74
CA LYS A 238 22.56 -3.05 3.13
C LYS A 238 22.94 -4.05 2.05
N GLY A 239 24.24 -4.17 1.81
CA GLY A 239 24.85 -5.16 0.94
C GLY A 239 26.25 -5.50 1.42
N THR A 240 26.99 -6.31 0.66
CA THR A 240 28.38 -6.65 0.97
C THR A 240 29.33 -6.17 -0.12
N LYS A 241 30.58 -5.93 0.25
CA LYS A 241 31.63 -5.61 -0.72
C LYS A 241 31.77 -6.75 -1.73
N MET A 242 31.95 -6.38 -2.99
CA MET A 242 32.23 -7.35 -4.04
C MET A 242 33.56 -8.05 -3.77
N GLY A 243 33.56 -9.39 -3.82
CA GLY A 243 34.72 -10.22 -3.51
C GLY A 243 34.97 -10.47 -2.02
N ASP A 244 34.25 -9.80 -1.11
CA ASP A 244 34.40 -9.99 0.33
C ASP A 244 33.06 -9.80 1.06
N LYS A 245 32.43 -10.94 1.40
CA LYS A 245 31.13 -10.95 2.11
C LYS A 245 31.23 -10.57 3.59
N SER A 246 32.43 -10.47 4.15
CA SER A 246 32.61 -10.07 5.55
C SER A 246 32.50 -8.56 5.75
N VAL A 247 32.61 -7.78 4.67
CA VAL A 247 32.52 -6.31 4.70
C VAL A 247 31.12 -5.87 4.27
N GLU A 248 30.32 -5.44 5.25
CA GLU A 248 29.01 -4.82 5.00
C GLU A 248 29.17 -3.38 4.48
N ILE A 249 28.33 -3.00 3.52
CA ILE A 249 28.24 -1.66 2.94
C ILE A 249 26.77 -1.24 3.00
N ALA A 250 26.52 -0.01 3.41
CA ALA A 250 25.20 0.60 3.35
C ALA A 250 25.16 1.68 2.26
N ARG A 251 23.98 1.86 1.65
CA ARG A 251 23.71 2.91 0.65
C ARG A 251 22.47 3.69 1.06
N LYS A 252 22.64 4.97 1.36
CA LYS A 252 21.53 5.87 1.69
C LYS A 252 20.78 6.27 0.42
N PRO A 253 19.47 6.59 0.52
CA PRO A 253 18.66 7.12 -0.56
C PRO A 253 19.03 8.57 -0.91
N ASP A 254 20.25 8.76 -1.40
CA ASP A 254 20.82 10.05 -1.80
C ASP A 254 21.34 9.96 -3.24
N ALA A 255 21.03 10.97 -4.04
CA ALA A 255 21.51 11.09 -5.42
C ALA A 255 23.03 11.34 -5.51
N ALA A 256 23.65 11.86 -4.44
CA ALA A 256 25.09 12.05 -4.36
C ALA A 256 25.86 10.77 -3.98
N GLU A 257 25.18 9.75 -3.44
CA GLU A 257 25.81 8.47 -3.14
C GLU A 257 26.19 7.69 -4.41
N PRO A 258 27.18 6.77 -4.34
CA PRO A 258 27.50 5.90 -5.46
C PRO A 258 26.28 5.11 -5.93
N PHE A 259 26.13 4.97 -7.25
CA PHE A 259 24.99 4.28 -7.86
C PHE A 259 24.83 2.86 -7.32
N SER A 260 23.62 2.53 -6.85
CA SER A 260 23.23 1.18 -6.52
C SER A 260 21.77 0.93 -6.90
N ALA A 261 21.53 -0.26 -7.46
CA ALA A 261 20.21 -0.66 -7.90
C ALA A 261 20.06 -2.18 -7.83
N LEU A 262 18.81 -2.64 -7.70
CA LEU A 262 18.45 -4.05 -7.77
C LEU A 262 17.59 -4.30 -9.00
N ALA A 263 18.06 -5.18 -9.88
CA ALA A 263 17.23 -5.73 -10.95
C ALA A 263 16.29 -6.80 -10.37
N PHE A 264 14.99 -6.59 -10.46
CA PHE A 264 13.99 -7.46 -9.82
C PHE A 264 13.09 -8.20 -10.81
N LYS A 265 12.91 -7.66 -12.02
CA LYS A 265 12.12 -8.30 -13.07
C LYS A 265 12.80 -8.17 -14.43
N ILE A 266 12.70 -9.23 -15.22
CA ILE A 266 13.14 -9.25 -16.62
C ILE A 266 11.92 -9.62 -17.47
N MET A 267 11.68 -8.87 -18.54
CA MET A 267 10.58 -9.09 -19.46
C MET A 267 11.08 -9.02 -20.89
N SER A 268 10.54 -9.87 -21.75
CA SER A 268 10.77 -9.77 -23.20
C SER A 268 9.60 -9.00 -23.81
N ASP A 269 9.89 -7.84 -24.36
CA ASP A 269 8.94 -7.01 -25.11
C ASP A 269 9.10 -7.24 -26.62
N PRO A 270 8.02 -7.42 -27.39
CA PRO A 270 8.09 -7.65 -28.84
C PRO A 270 8.77 -6.54 -29.64
N HIS A 271 8.73 -5.29 -29.15
CA HIS A 271 9.23 -4.12 -29.87
C HIS A 271 10.55 -3.59 -29.28
N LEU A 272 10.69 -3.64 -27.95
CA LEU A 272 11.83 -3.09 -27.23
C LEU A 272 12.88 -4.15 -26.86
N GLY A 273 12.59 -5.42 -27.10
CA GLY A 273 13.45 -6.54 -26.74
C GLY A 273 13.47 -6.79 -25.24
N LYS A 274 14.63 -7.16 -24.69
CA LYS A 274 14.74 -7.53 -23.27
C LYS A 274 14.75 -6.29 -22.37
N LEU A 275 13.68 -6.09 -21.62
CA LEU A 275 13.55 -5.07 -20.58
C LEU A 275 14.00 -5.63 -19.22
N THR A 276 14.76 -4.84 -18.48
CA THR A 276 15.19 -5.15 -17.10
C THR A 276 14.67 -4.06 -16.19
N PHE A 277 13.75 -4.42 -15.30
CA PHE A 277 13.20 -3.53 -14.30
C PHE A 277 14.15 -3.44 -13.12
N VAL A 278 14.43 -2.20 -12.71
CA VAL A 278 15.38 -1.90 -11.64
C VAL A 278 14.74 -0.98 -10.61
N ARG A 279 15.03 -1.22 -9.33
CA ARG A 279 14.84 -0.26 -8.25
C ARG A 279 16.17 0.41 -7.96
N ILE A 280 16.23 1.73 -8.08
CA ILE A 280 17.40 2.52 -7.70
C ILE A 280 17.29 2.84 -6.22
N TYR A 281 18.37 2.58 -5.47
CA TYR A 281 18.43 2.86 -4.03
C TYR A 281 19.32 4.06 -3.71
N SER A 282 20.31 4.36 -4.55
CA SER A 282 21.26 5.45 -4.35
C SER A 282 21.87 5.88 -5.67
N GLY A 283 22.33 7.12 -5.73
CA GLY A 283 22.97 7.68 -6.92
C GLY A 283 22.01 7.90 -8.08
N VAL A 284 22.58 8.14 -9.25
CA VAL A 284 21.84 8.48 -10.47
C VAL A 284 22.18 7.50 -11.59
N LEU A 285 21.18 7.10 -12.38
CA LEU A 285 21.36 6.29 -13.58
C LEU A 285 21.14 7.14 -14.83
N GLU A 286 22.19 7.28 -15.63
CA GLU A 286 22.14 8.02 -16.88
C GLU A 286 22.27 7.09 -18.10
N ALA A 287 21.53 7.40 -19.15
CA ALA A 287 21.63 6.67 -20.41
C ALA A 287 23.04 6.82 -21.01
N GLY A 288 23.56 5.74 -21.58
CA GLY A 288 24.90 5.67 -22.17
C GLY A 288 26.02 5.28 -21.20
N THR A 289 25.77 5.32 -19.88
CA THR A 289 26.76 4.99 -18.85
C THR A 289 27.04 3.49 -18.75
N GLY A 290 28.25 3.15 -18.31
CA GLY A 290 28.63 1.78 -17.97
C GLY A 290 28.44 1.53 -16.48
N ILE A 291 27.73 0.47 -16.13
CA ILE A 291 27.54 0.02 -14.75
C ILE A 291 28.17 -1.35 -14.53
N LEU A 292 28.37 -1.73 -13.27
CA LEU A 292 28.88 -3.03 -12.88
C LEU A 292 27.75 -3.90 -12.31
N ASN A 293 27.54 -5.07 -12.90
CA ASN A 293 26.76 -6.13 -12.30
C ASN A 293 27.62 -6.86 -11.25
N SER A 294 27.54 -6.42 -10.00
CA SER A 294 28.37 -6.92 -8.90
C SER A 294 28.16 -8.42 -8.60
N THR A 295 27.01 -8.98 -8.96
CA THR A 295 26.71 -10.41 -8.75
C THR A 295 27.31 -11.33 -9.82
N LYS A 296 27.64 -10.78 -10.99
CA LYS A 296 28.15 -11.53 -12.15
C LYS A 296 29.55 -11.11 -12.59
N ASP A 297 30.15 -10.15 -11.89
CA ASP A 297 31.41 -9.51 -12.26
C ASP A 297 31.47 -9.11 -13.73
N ARG A 298 30.41 -8.41 -14.17
CA ARG A 298 30.24 -8.05 -15.58
C ARG A 298 29.87 -6.59 -15.73
N LYS A 299 30.58 -5.89 -16.60
CA LYS A 299 30.20 -4.53 -17.02
C LYS A 299 29.01 -4.60 -17.97
N GLU A 300 28.00 -3.76 -17.71
CA GLU A 300 26.83 -3.59 -18.56
C GLU A 300 26.74 -2.13 -19.00
N ARG A 301 26.22 -1.88 -20.20
CA ARG A 301 26.03 -0.52 -20.72
C ARG A 301 24.56 -0.20 -20.77
N ILE A 302 24.17 0.93 -20.19
CA ILE A 302 22.78 1.39 -20.19
C ILE A 302 22.49 2.01 -21.55
N GLY A 303 21.60 1.38 -22.31
CA GLY A 303 21.18 1.88 -23.63
C GLY A 303 20.15 3.00 -23.49
N LYS A 304 18.89 2.61 -23.29
CA LYS A 304 17.75 3.51 -23.10
C LYS A 304 17.08 3.21 -21.75
N ILE A 305 16.58 4.25 -21.10
CA ILE A 305 15.81 4.16 -19.86
C ILE A 305 14.35 4.45 -20.21
N TYR A 306 13.44 3.59 -19.75
CA TYR A 306 12.01 3.73 -19.97
C TYR A 306 11.31 3.82 -18.62
N ARG A 307 10.29 4.67 -18.54
CA ARG A 307 9.31 4.65 -17.46
C ARG A 307 8.02 4.08 -18.04
N MET A 308 7.52 3.01 -17.42
CA MET A 308 6.27 2.39 -17.86
C MET A 308 5.10 3.27 -17.41
N HIS A 309 4.25 3.65 -18.35
CA HIS A 309 2.97 4.29 -18.11
C HIS A 309 1.92 3.46 -18.84
N ALA A 310 0.92 2.99 -18.10
CA ALA A 310 -0.24 2.29 -18.66
C ALA A 310 -1.36 3.29 -19.00
#